data_AF-A0A9D2PES3-F1
#
_entry.id   AF-A0A9D2PES3-F1
#
_cell.length_a   1.000
_cell.length_b   1.000
_cell.length_c   1.000
_cell.angle_alpha   90.00
_cell.angle_beta   90.00
_cell.angle_gamma   90.00
#
_symmetry.space_group_name_H-M   'P 1'
#
loop_
_entity.id
_entity.type
_entity.pdbx_description
1 polymer ?
#
loop_
_entity_poly.entity_id
_entity_poly.type
_entity_poly.pdbx_seq_one_letter_code
_entity_poly.pdbx_strand_id
1 'polypeptide(L)'
;MRYAYVGCRSTKERNARGKGLKVFEISNETGDWKEIQCLKTEENPSYQTLDREEKYLYSVHGDFTVVSSYRILEDHTLEPLNTVDIGGKNPVFIVPDRTNQYLVVAALQGGAVYVIRRMEDGSLGEIVNELHFEGKKEGDVSFAHQCIWDQTQEYLFVVMQGRIQGYGQVQVLRFHPENGSFTRTDQYLSPNVYDEPRHLAVHPNNRWLYLINEKGNKMTFFEFDWEKGTLTARQNLPTLPATYTGEGQASAAVLNEKGDILIGSNRIHESLVLYRIDQKTGYMKELGYYPCLGLTPRFVTFSPDYSRFYVANEDSDTIVEMKLDSDRGLMEYTGRIIPTESPVCITFSREVKA
;
A
#
# COMPACT_ATOMS: atom_id res chain seq x y z
N MET A 1 -10.70 -15.45 17.07
CA MET A 1 -10.22 -14.05 17.10
C MET A 1 -9.43 -13.79 15.83
N ARG A 2 -9.43 -12.54 15.38
CA ARG A 2 -8.54 -12.06 14.31
C ARG A 2 -7.58 -11.02 14.90
N TYR A 3 -6.46 -10.78 14.25
CA TYR A 3 -5.49 -9.79 14.72
C TYR A 3 -5.15 -8.78 13.63
N ALA A 4 -4.91 -7.54 14.06
CA ALA A 4 -4.45 -6.47 13.20
C ALA A 4 -3.22 -5.78 13.81
N TYR A 5 -2.24 -5.55 12.95
CA TYR A 5 -1.03 -4.79 13.22
C TYR A 5 -1.16 -3.43 12.55
N VAL A 6 -1.08 -2.35 13.34
CA VAL A 6 -1.33 -0.99 12.87
C VAL A 6 -0.07 -0.16 12.99
N GLY A 7 0.41 0.33 11.85
CA GLY A 7 1.50 1.28 11.73
C GLY A 7 1.03 2.72 11.80
N CYS A 8 1.93 3.60 12.21
CA CYS A 8 1.64 5.02 12.43
C CYS A 8 2.77 5.94 11.95
N ARG A 9 2.46 7.22 11.81
CA ARG A 9 3.48 8.28 11.94
C ARG A 9 3.67 8.63 13.41
N SER A 10 4.90 8.90 13.83
CA SER A 10 5.24 9.15 15.25
C SER A 10 6.08 10.41 15.47
N THR A 11 6.57 11.07 14.42
CA THR A 11 7.46 12.22 14.56
C THR A 11 6.72 13.56 14.64
N LYS A 12 7.34 14.52 15.32
CA LYS A 12 6.80 15.89 15.47
C LYS A 12 6.77 16.64 14.14
N GLU A 13 7.73 16.39 13.25
CA GLU A 13 7.84 16.97 11.92
C GLU A 13 6.64 16.60 11.03
N ARG A 14 6.01 15.46 11.32
CA ARG A 14 4.78 15.00 10.68
C ARG A 14 3.52 15.47 11.40
N ASN A 15 3.65 16.25 12.48
CA ASN A 15 2.56 16.58 13.39
C ASN A 15 1.80 15.31 13.85
N ALA A 16 2.54 14.23 14.08
CA ALA A 16 1.96 12.93 14.36
C ALA A 16 1.97 12.61 15.86
N ARG A 17 1.09 11.69 16.27
CA ARG A 17 0.86 11.32 17.68
C ARG A 17 1.08 9.83 17.95
N GLY A 18 1.42 9.07 16.91
CA GLY A 18 1.70 7.63 17.00
C GLY A 18 2.86 7.32 17.93
N LYS A 19 2.81 6.14 18.55
CA LYS A 19 3.74 5.71 19.60
C LYS A 19 4.57 4.47 19.24
N GLY A 20 4.39 3.95 18.02
CA GLY A 20 5.04 2.74 17.53
C GLY A 20 4.03 1.81 16.85
N LEU A 21 4.35 0.51 16.79
CA LEU A 21 3.47 -0.50 16.21
C LEU A 21 2.44 -0.95 17.24
N LYS A 22 1.16 -0.91 16.87
CA LYS A 22 0.08 -1.41 17.72
C LYS A 22 -0.42 -2.77 17.24
N VAL A 23 -0.79 -3.61 18.20
CA VAL A 23 -1.45 -4.90 17.96
C VAL A 23 -2.85 -4.84 18.56
N PHE A 24 -3.84 -5.20 17.74
CA PHE A 24 -5.23 -5.29 18.12
C PHE A 24 -5.72 -6.73 17.98
N GLU A 25 -6.39 -7.22 19.03
CA GLU A 25 -7.25 -8.40 18.97
C GLU A 25 -8.65 -7.96 18.51
N ILE A 26 -9.24 -8.71 17.59
CA ILE A 26 -10.55 -8.43 17.00
C ILE A 26 -11.50 -9.58 17.31
N SER A 27 -12.60 -9.26 17.98
CA SER A 27 -13.68 -10.20 18.28
C SER A 27 -14.34 -10.71 17.00
N ASN A 28 -14.43 -12.04 16.83
CA ASN A 28 -15.14 -12.63 15.69
C ASN A 28 -16.66 -12.48 15.80
N GLU A 29 -17.18 -12.34 17.03
CA GLU A 29 -18.63 -12.23 17.29
C GLU A 29 -19.10 -10.79 17.11
N THR A 30 -18.38 -9.84 17.72
CA THR A 30 -18.81 -8.44 17.77
C THR A 30 -18.09 -7.56 16.78
N GLY A 31 -16.88 -7.93 16.33
CA GLY A 31 -16.00 -7.06 15.54
C GLY A 31 -15.22 -6.04 16.36
N ASP A 32 -15.30 -6.06 17.70
CA ASP A 32 -14.60 -5.11 18.57
C ASP A 32 -13.09 -5.27 18.53
N TRP A 33 -12.39 -4.13 18.41
CA TRP A 33 -10.93 -4.05 18.43
C TRP A 33 -10.48 -3.71 19.84
N LYS A 34 -9.60 -4.54 20.39
CA LYS A 34 -8.94 -4.33 21.68
C LYS A 34 -7.45 -4.23 21.46
N GLU A 35 -6.85 -3.09 21.81
CA GLU A 35 -5.40 -2.95 21.81
C GLU A 35 -4.81 -3.90 22.88
N ILE A 36 -3.91 -4.78 22.45
CA ILE A 36 -3.19 -5.72 23.33
C ILE A 36 -1.71 -5.38 23.47
N GLN A 37 -1.17 -4.58 22.56
CA GLN A 37 0.21 -4.10 22.63
C GLN A 37 0.35 -2.76 21.90
N CYS A 38 1.19 -1.87 22.44
CA CYS A 38 1.78 -0.75 21.72
C CYS A 38 3.32 -0.86 21.86
N LEU A 39 3.95 -1.50 20.88
CA LEU A 39 5.39 -1.71 20.85
C LEU A 39 6.10 -0.43 20.41
N LYS A 40 7.00 0.09 21.25
CA LYS A 40 7.89 1.19 20.85
C LYS A 40 8.89 0.68 19.80
N THR A 41 8.96 1.37 18.67
CA THR A 41 9.83 1.03 17.54
C THR A 41 10.75 2.19 17.17
N GLU A 42 11.56 2.01 16.13
CA GLU A 42 12.07 3.15 15.36
C GLU A 42 10.90 4.04 14.88
N GLU A 43 11.18 5.32 14.69
CA GLU A 43 10.15 6.31 14.37
C GLU A 43 9.48 6.03 13.02
N ASN A 44 8.21 6.45 12.88
CA ASN A 44 7.40 6.33 11.67
C ASN A 44 7.32 4.89 11.08
N PRO A 45 6.92 3.86 11.83
CA PRO A 45 6.63 2.53 11.27
C PRO A 45 5.42 2.63 10.31
N SER A 46 5.67 3.03 9.07
CA SER A 46 4.67 3.67 8.21
C SER A 46 4.04 2.74 7.18
N TYR A 47 4.61 1.55 6.98
CA TYR A 47 4.03 0.48 6.19
C TYR A 47 4.57 -0.86 6.69
N GLN A 48 3.70 -1.87 6.76
CA GLN A 48 4.05 -3.21 7.21
C GLN A 48 3.68 -4.27 6.19
N THR A 49 4.36 -5.41 6.28
CA THR A 49 3.93 -6.66 5.65
C THR A 49 4.23 -7.82 6.59
N LEU A 50 3.44 -8.89 6.46
CA LEU A 50 3.80 -10.19 7.02
C LEU A 50 4.75 -10.92 6.06
N ASP A 51 5.49 -11.87 6.60
CA ASP A 51 6.07 -12.93 5.80
C ASP A 51 4.98 -13.91 5.29
N ARG A 52 5.33 -14.83 4.41
CA ARG A 52 4.34 -15.74 3.80
C ARG A 52 3.78 -16.77 4.77
N GLU A 53 4.44 -17.01 5.89
CA GLU A 53 4.03 -17.94 6.94
C GLU A 53 3.30 -17.25 8.10
N GLU A 54 3.19 -15.92 8.08
CA GLU A 54 2.61 -15.09 9.13
C GLU A 54 3.24 -15.28 10.52
N LYS A 55 4.53 -15.61 10.54
CA LYS A 55 5.35 -15.74 11.76
C LYS A 55 6.13 -14.47 12.06
N TYR A 56 6.33 -13.62 11.05
CA TYR A 56 7.13 -12.42 11.16
C TYR A 56 6.44 -11.23 10.50
N LEU A 57 6.67 -10.06 11.09
CA LEU A 57 6.22 -8.79 10.58
C LEU A 57 7.44 -7.93 10.25
N TYR A 58 7.38 -7.24 9.12
CA TYR A 58 8.40 -6.31 8.67
C TYR A 58 7.81 -4.91 8.55
N SER A 59 8.56 -3.91 9.00
CA SER A 59 8.14 -2.51 8.97
C SER A 59 9.20 -1.63 8.33
N VAL A 60 8.76 -0.73 7.45
CA VAL A 60 9.60 0.36 6.94
C VAL A 60 9.40 1.62 7.76
N HIS A 61 10.48 2.37 7.95
CA HIS A 61 10.49 3.59 8.75
C HIS A 61 10.55 4.82 7.86
N GLY A 62 9.38 5.42 7.63
CA GLY A 62 9.23 6.55 6.72
C GLY A 62 10.01 7.78 7.21
N ASP A 63 10.53 8.57 6.28
CA ASP A 63 11.46 9.70 6.48
C ASP A 63 12.89 9.35 6.89
N PHE A 64 13.13 8.10 7.29
CA PHE A 64 14.45 7.56 7.66
C PHE A 64 15.02 6.66 6.56
N THR A 65 15.87 5.70 6.91
CA THR A 65 16.53 4.78 5.95
C THR A 65 16.44 3.33 6.40
N VAL A 66 15.65 3.02 7.44
CA VAL A 66 15.71 1.73 8.12
C VAL A 66 14.48 0.85 7.89
N VAL A 67 14.70 -0.45 7.98
CA VAL A 67 13.68 -1.51 7.94
C VAL A 67 13.88 -2.39 9.17
N SER A 68 12.80 -2.71 9.88
CA SER A 68 12.83 -3.52 11.09
C SER A 68 12.04 -4.82 10.90
N SER A 69 12.47 -5.88 11.59
CA SER A 69 11.77 -7.17 11.67
C SER A 69 11.34 -7.50 13.10
N TYR A 70 10.21 -8.18 13.20
CA TYR A 70 9.60 -8.58 14.45
C TYR A 70 9.09 -10.02 14.34
N ARG A 71 9.27 -10.81 15.38
CA ARG A 71 8.62 -12.11 15.55
C ARG A 71 7.21 -11.89 16.10
N ILE A 72 6.25 -12.62 15.56
CA ILE A 72 4.89 -12.70 16.10
C ILE A 72 4.86 -13.85 17.11
N LEU A 73 4.56 -13.54 18.36
CA LEU A 73 4.46 -14.52 19.45
C LEU A 73 3.12 -15.26 19.43
N GLU A 74 2.97 -16.29 20.26
CA GLU A 74 1.75 -17.10 20.34
C GLU A 74 0.51 -16.27 20.75
N ASP A 75 0.70 -15.22 21.54
CA ASP A 75 -0.35 -14.27 21.92
C ASP A 75 -0.53 -13.12 20.90
N HIS A 76 0.10 -13.25 19.73
CA HIS A 76 0.16 -12.30 18.62
C HIS A 76 0.88 -10.97 18.91
N THR A 77 1.46 -10.79 20.10
CA THR A 77 2.32 -9.64 20.36
C THR A 77 3.62 -9.74 19.56
N LEU A 78 4.26 -8.59 19.36
CA LEU A 78 5.48 -8.45 18.56
C LEU A 78 6.72 -8.40 19.47
N GLU A 79 7.73 -9.20 19.11
CA GLU A 79 9.07 -9.19 19.67
C GLU A 79 10.08 -8.68 18.62
N PRO A 80 10.83 -7.58 18.88
CA PRO A 80 11.85 -7.09 17.95
C PRO A 80 12.95 -8.12 17.69
N LEU A 81 13.37 -8.27 16.43
CA LEU A 81 14.51 -9.11 16.03
C LEU A 81 15.73 -8.26 15.67
N ASN A 82 15.66 -7.54 14.54
CA ASN A 82 16.72 -6.62 14.13
C ASN A 82 16.21 -5.47 13.26
N THR A 83 17.09 -4.49 13.03
CA THR A 83 16.88 -3.36 12.13
C THR A 83 18.09 -3.25 11.21
N VAL A 84 17.85 -3.02 9.92
CA VAL A 84 18.89 -2.76 8.92
C VAL A 84 18.70 -1.39 8.30
N ASP A 85 19.79 -0.68 8.05
CA ASP A 85 19.82 0.55 7.28
C ASP A 85 20.01 0.19 5.80
N ILE A 86 19.03 0.55 4.96
CA ILE A 86 19.09 0.32 3.52
C ILE A 86 19.79 1.45 2.75
N GLY A 87 20.18 2.54 3.44
CA GLY A 87 20.78 3.74 2.85
C GLY A 87 19.80 4.60 2.03
N GLY A 88 18.79 3.97 1.40
CA GLY A 88 17.72 4.61 0.64
C GLY A 88 16.75 5.37 1.54
N LYS A 89 16.68 6.70 1.37
CA LYS A 89 15.83 7.55 2.21
C LYS A 89 14.32 7.36 1.93
N ASN A 90 13.56 7.41 3.01
CA ASN A 90 12.11 7.34 3.10
C ASN A 90 11.55 6.05 2.46
N PRO A 91 11.84 4.86 3.03
CA PRO A 91 11.16 3.63 2.66
C PRO A 91 9.68 3.69 3.03
N VAL A 92 8.81 3.35 2.08
CA VAL A 92 7.35 3.58 2.19
C VAL A 92 6.51 2.38 1.79
N PHE A 93 7.12 1.31 1.27
CA PHE A 93 6.42 0.08 0.92
C PHE A 93 7.38 -1.12 1.03
N ILE A 94 6.87 -2.27 1.46
CA ILE A 94 7.64 -3.50 1.60
C ILE A 94 6.74 -4.70 1.29
N VAL A 95 7.26 -5.69 0.56
CA VAL A 95 6.55 -6.94 0.24
C VAL A 95 7.51 -8.13 0.22
N PRO A 96 7.11 -9.31 0.74
CA PRO A 96 7.86 -10.54 0.54
C PRO A 96 7.73 -11.02 -0.90
N ASP A 97 8.75 -11.69 -1.41
CA ASP A 97 8.67 -12.39 -2.68
C ASP A 97 7.90 -13.71 -2.56
N ARG A 98 7.67 -14.39 -3.70
CA ARG A 98 6.92 -15.65 -3.72
C ARG A 98 7.56 -16.83 -3.01
N THR A 99 8.88 -16.82 -2.88
CA THR A 99 9.66 -17.88 -2.22
C THR A 99 9.83 -17.63 -0.73
N ASN A 100 9.40 -16.47 -0.22
CA ASN A 100 9.61 -16.02 1.15
C ASN A 100 11.09 -15.89 1.53
N GLN A 101 11.99 -15.74 0.55
CA GLN A 101 13.42 -15.61 0.78
C GLN A 101 13.90 -14.17 0.74
N TYR A 102 13.10 -13.26 0.16
CA TYR A 102 13.44 -11.87 0.00
C TYR A 102 12.30 -10.95 0.39
N LEU A 103 12.68 -9.76 0.85
CA LEU A 103 11.79 -8.62 1.03
C LEU A 103 12.21 -7.53 0.04
N VAL A 104 11.24 -7.03 -0.72
CA VAL A 104 11.46 -5.93 -1.68
C VAL A 104 10.90 -4.65 -1.10
N VAL A 105 11.74 -3.61 -0.99
CA VAL A 105 11.42 -2.34 -0.34
C VAL A 105 11.48 -1.22 -1.36
N ALA A 106 10.43 -0.40 -1.46
CA ALA A 106 10.45 0.84 -2.23
C ALA A 106 10.88 2.01 -1.33
N ALA A 107 11.98 2.68 -1.71
CA ALA A 107 12.45 3.89 -1.06
C ALA A 107 12.13 5.13 -1.90
N LEU A 108 11.22 5.97 -1.38
CA LEU A 108 10.67 7.10 -2.10
C LEU A 108 11.75 8.12 -2.45
N GLN A 109 12.47 8.63 -1.45
CA GLN A 109 13.50 9.65 -1.65
C GLN A 109 14.85 9.05 -2.08
N GLY A 110 15.08 7.76 -1.78
CA GLY A 110 16.21 7.00 -2.34
C GLY A 110 16.07 6.74 -3.85
N GLY A 111 14.84 6.75 -4.37
CA GLY A 111 14.58 6.59 -5.80
C GLY A 111 14.94 5.21 -6.31
N ALA A 112 14.72 4.18 -5.50
CA ALA A 112 15.14 2.82 -5.78
C ALA A 112 14.23 1.79 -5.13
N VAL A 113 14.35 0.54 -5.60
CA VAL A 113 13.92 -0.64 -4.85
C VAL A 113 15.14 -1.41 -4.34
N TYR A 114 15.01 -1.92 -3.11
CA TYR A 114 16.05 -2.68 -2.41
C TYR A 114 15.54 -4.10 -2.16
N VAL A 115 16.39 -5.09 -2.34
CA VAL A 115 16.07 -6.50 -2.08
C VAL A 115 16.90 -7.00 -0.92
N ILE A 116 16.23 -7.28 0.19
CA ILE A 116 16.85 -7.72 1.44
C ILE A 116 16.64 -9.23 1.57
N ARG A 117 17.70 -9.98 1.87
CA ARG A 117 17.58 -11.40 2.22
C ARG A 117 16.80 -11.56 3.52
N ARG A 118 15.75 -12.38 3.51
CA ARG A 118 15.07 -12.82 4.74
C ARG A 118 15.79 -14.05 5.28
N MET A 119 16.19 -14.00 6.55
CA MET A 119 16.82 -15.14 7.23
C MET A 119 15.77 -16.16 7.69
N GLU A 120 16.17 -17.40 7.95
CA GLU A 120 15.26 -18.46 8.39
C GLU A 120 14.55 -18.13 9.71
N ASP A 121 15.24 -17.44 10.62
CA ASP A 121 14.71 -16.98 11.90
C ASP A 121 13.83 -15.72 11.80
N GLY A 122 13.59 -15.25 10.56
CA GLY A 122 12.79 -14.08 10.23
C GLY A 122 13.53 -12.75 10.28
N SER A 123 14.79 -12.72 10.73
CA SER A 123 15.60 -11.49 10.75
C SER A 123 15.96 -11.00 9.33
N LEU A 124 16.32 -9.72 9.23
CA LEU A 124 16.76 -9.09 8.00
C LEU A 124 18.27 -9.32 7.79
N GLY A 125 18.63 -9.90 6.66
CA GLY A 125 20.01 -10.13 6.24
C GLY A 125 20.57 -9.00 5.37
N GLU A 126 21.48 -9.36 4.48
CA GLU A 126 22.13 -8.42 3.56
C GLU A 126 21.19 -7.92 2.44
N ILE A 127 21.52 -6.76 1.88
CA ILE A 127 20.91 -6.24 0.66
C ILE A 127 21.60 -6.92 -0.53
N VAL A 128 20.86 -7.75 -1.25
CA VAL A 128 21.40 -8.54 -2.38
C VAL A 128 21.22 -7.85 -3.73
N ASN A 129 20.34 -6.84 -3.80
CA ASN A 129 20.11 -6.07 -5.01
C ASN A 129 19.58 -4.67 -4.70
N GLU A 130 19.97 -3.72 -5.54
CA GLU A 130 19.50 -2.34 -5.54
C GLU A 130 19.23 -1.90 -6.98
N LEU A 131 18.02 -1.42 -7.26
CA LEU A 131 17.65 -0.93 -8.58
C LEU A 131 17.20 0.52 -8.48
N HIS A 132 18.08 1.43 -8.93
CA HIS A 132 17.82 2.87 -8.96
C HIS A 132 17.05 3.30 -10.22
N PHE A 133 16.22 4.32 -10.07
CA PHE A 133 15.43 4.92 -11.13
C PHE A 133 15.83 6.39 -11.32
N GLU A 134 16.46 6.66 -12.46
CA GLU A 134 16.98 7.98 -12.78
C GLU A 134 15.86 9.02 -12.94
N GLY A 135 16.21 10.27 -12.62
CA GLY A 135 15.40 11.45 -12.87
C GLY A 135 15.73 12.13 -14.19
N LYS A 136 15.33 13.40 -14.31
CA LYS A 136 15.47 14.20 -15.53
C LYS A 136 16.90 14.67 -15.79
N LYS A 137 17.72 14.76 -14.75
CA LYS A 137 19.12 15.18 -14.83
C LYS A 137 20.00 14.13 -14.13
N GLU A 138 21.29 14.18 -14.44
CA GLU A 138 22.29 13.38 -13.74
C GLU A 138 22.23 13.65 -12.23
N GLY A 139 22.13 12.59 -11.44
CA GLY A 139 21.97 12.66 -9.99
C GLY A 139 20.53 12.87 -9.48
N ASP A 140 19.57 13.22 -10.36
CA ASP A 140 18.15 13.24 -9.99
C ASP A 140 17.58 11.80 -9.95
N VAL A 141 16.47 11.64 -9.22
CA VAL A 141 15.78 10.35 -9.07
C VAL A 141 14.28 10.46 -9.38
N SER A 142 13.70 9.35 -9.83
CA SER A 142 12.26 9.11 -9.82
C SER A 142 11.87 8.40 -8.52
N PHE A 143 10.79 8.83 -7.88
CA PHE A 143 10.53 8.53 -6.46
C PHE A 143 9.68 7.27 -6.30
N ALA A 144 10.30 6.12 -6.04
CA ALA A 144 9.61 4.83 -5.88
C ALA A 144 8.67 4.80 -4.67
N HIS A 145 7.37 4.85 -4.91
CA HIS A 145 6.35 4.91 -3.86
C HIS A 145 5.76 3.53 -3.52
N GLN A 146 5.62 2.64 -4.50
CA GLN A 146 5.08 1.30 -4.28
C GLN A 146 5.84 0.28 -5.11
N CYS A 147 6.08 -0.90 -4.53
CA CYS A 147 6.48 -2.12 -5.22
C CYS A 147 5.41 -3.19 -4.96
N ILE A 148 4.61 -3.55 -5.96
CA ILE A 148 3.51 -4.52 -5.81
C ILE A 148 3.59 -5.61 -6.87
N TRP A 149 3.35 -6.85 -6.46
CA TRP A 149 3.38 -8.00 -7.35
C TRP A 149 2.14 -8.08 -8.22
N ASP A 150 2.31 -8.63 -9.42
CA ASP A 150 1.22 -9.25 -10.16
C ASP A 150 0.68 -10.48 -9.39
N GLN A 151 -0.47 -11.04 -9.82
CA GLN A 151 -1.09 -12.18 -9.14
C GLN A 151 -0.22 -13.45 -9.17
N THR A 152 0.67 -13.60 -10.16
CA THR A 152 1.60 -14.74 -10.26
C THR A 152 2.92 -14.52 -9.52
N GLN A 153 3.20 -13.27 -9.13
CA GLN A 153 4.44 -12.82 -8.52
C GLN A 153 5.69 -13.13 -9.35
N GLU A 154 5.52 -13.12 -10.66
CA GLU A 154 6.60 -13.13 -11.65
C GLU A 154 7.03 -11.71 -11.98
N TYR A 155 6.10 -10.76 -11.90
CA TYR A 155 6.33 -9.35 -12.20
C TYR A 155 6.06 -8.47 -11.00
N LEU A 156 6.99 -7.55 -10.76
CA LEU A 156 6.87 -6.46 -9.81
C LEU A 156 6.56 -5.16 -10.56
N PHE A 157 5.49 -4.49 -10.17
CA PHE A 157 5.19 -3.13 -10.60
C PHE A 157 5.79 -2.14 -9.61
N VAL A 158 6.68 -1.28 -10.10
CA VAL A 158 7.24 -0.19 -9.30
C VAL A 158 6.61 1.13 -9.73
N VAL A 159 5.75 1.68 -8.87
CA VAL A 159 5.06 2.95 -9.08
C VAL A 159 5.93 4.08 -8.56
N MET A 160 6.15 5.10 -9.38
CA MET A 160 7.01 6.22 -9.06
C MET A 160 6.31 7.56 -9.25
N GLN A 161 6.51 8.43 -8.26
CA GLN A 161 6.22 9.85 -8.35
C GLN A 161 7.33 10.56 -9.14
N GLY A 162 6.96 11.59 -9.89
CA GLY A 162 7.90 12.40 -10.64
C GLY A 162 8.45 13.55 -9.82
N ARG A 163 7.61 14.28 -9.12
CA ARG A 163 7.93 15.59 -8.55
C ARG A 163 8.59 16.49 -9.62
N ILE A 164 9.35 17.48 -9.18
CA ILE A 164 10.05 18.38 -10.11
C ILE A 164 11.15 17.64 -10.87
N GLN A 165 11.92 16.81 -10.18
CA GLN A 165 13.19 16.23 -10.66
C GLN A 165 13.10 14.87 -11.34
N GLY A 166 12.06 14.09 -11.09
CA GLY A 166 11.87 12.74 -11.62
C GLY A 166 10.75 12.63 -12.65
N TYR A 167 10.40 11.39 -12.97
CA TYR A 167 9.31 11.03 -13.87
C TYR A 167 8.20 10.29 -13.14
N GLY A 168 6.95 10.72 -13.35
CA GLY A 168 5.79 9.95 -12.90
C GLY A 168 5.63 8.73 -13.81
N GLN A 169 5.77 7.53 -13.27
CA GLN A 169 5.85 6.32 -14.11
C GLN A 169 5.46 5.04 -13.35
N VAL A 170 5.28 3.96 -14.11
CA VAL A 170 5.23 2.58 -13.60
C VAL A 170 6.26 1.76 -14.37
N GLN A 171 7.20 1.13 -13.66
CA GLN A 171 8.12 0.15 -14.24
C GLN A 171 7.58 -1.26 -14.04
N VAL A 172 7.70 -2.10 -15.07
CA VAL A 172 7.39 -3.53 -15.01
C VAL A 172 8.71 -4.30 -14.95
N LEU A 173 8.89 -5.05 -13.87
CA LEU A 173 10.12 -5.77 -13.59
C LEU A 173 9.83 -7.26 -13.46
N ARG A 174 10.43 -8.11 -14.28
CA ARG A 174 10.41 -9.56 -14.04
C ARG A 174 11.40 -9.91 -12.93
N PHE A 175 10.96 -10.67 -11.93
CA PHE A 175 11.77 -11.04 -10.77
C PHE A 175 12.46 -12.39 -10.93
N HIS A 176 13.73 -12.46 -10.51
CA HIS A 176 14.55 -13.68 -10.53
C HIS A 176 14.79 -14.14 -9.09
N PRO A 177 14.00 -15.09 -8.57
CA PRO A 177 14.10 -15.53 -7.17
C PRO A 177 15.40 -16.27 -6.85
N GLU A 178 16.17 -16.71 -7.85
CA GLU A 178 17.45 -17.39 -7.63
C GLU A 178 18.52 -16.47 -7.04
N ASN A 179 18.42 -15.16 -7.28
CA ASN A 179 19.42 -14.18 -6.86
C ASN A 179 18.84 -12.82 -6.43
N GLY A 180 17.51 -12.69 -6.37
CA GLY A 180 16.85 -11.45 -5.97
C GLY A 180 16.97 -10.31 -7.00
N SER A 181 17.35 -10.59 -8.25
CA SER A 181 17.50 -9.56 -9.28
C SER A 181 16.25 -9.34 -10.12
N PHE A 182 16.27 -8.32 -10.96
CA PHE A 182 15.17 -7.96 -11.85
C PHE A 182 15.61 -7.77 -13.30
N THR A 183 14.71 -8.04 -14.23
CA THR A 183 14.80 -7.60 -15.62
C THR A 183 13.69 -6.61 -15.91
N ARG A 184 14.03 -5.40 -16.39
CA ARG A 184 13.04 -4.42 -16.86
C ARG A 184 12.39 -4.93 -18.15
N THR A 185 11.06 -5.05 -18.16
CA THR A 185 10.32 -5.54 -19.33
C THR A 185 9.52 -4.43 -20.02
N ASP A 186 8.99 -3.48 -19.26
CA ASP A 186 8.25 -2.35 -19.82
C ASP A 186 8.22 -1.15 -18.87
N GLN A 187 7.80 -0.01 -19.40
CA GLN A 187 7.65 1.25 -18.69
C GLN A 187 6.43 2.01 -19.20
N TYR A 188 5.54 2.38 -18.28
CA TYR A 188 4.56 3.43 -18.53
C TYR A 188 5.09 4.77 -17.99
N LEU A 189 5.24 5.76 -18.87
CA LEU A 189 5.49 7.14 -18.47
C LEU A 189 4.16 7.91 -18.45
N SER A 190 3.84 8.56 -17.33
CA SER A 190 2.66 9.42 -17.30
C SER A 190 2.82 10.58 -18.28
N PRO A 191 1.84 10.82 -19.18
CA PRO A 191 1.89 11.94 -20.11
C PRO A 191 1.68 13.29 -19.41
N ASN A 192 1.07 13.31 -18.22
CA ASN A 192 0.91 14.52 -17.43
C ASN A 192 1.89 14.49 -16.26
N VAL A 193 2.89 15.37 -16.32
CA VAL A 193 3.97 15.46 -15.32
C VAL A 193 3.48 15.79 -13.91
N TYR A 194 2.24 16.28 -13.75
CA TYR A 194 1.62 16.57 -12.46
C TYR A 194 0.82 15.41 -11.86
N ASP A 195 0.77 14.25 -12.51
CA ASP A 195 -0.07 13.14 -12.03
C ASP A 195 0.42 12.57 -10.67
N GLU A 196 1.73 12.46 -10.49
CA GLU A 196 2.35 11.80 -9.33
C GLU A 196 1.76 10.41 -9.02
N PRO A 197 1.97 9.40 -9.89
CA PRO A 197 1.56 8.02 -9.66
C PRO A 197 1.92 7.53 -8.25
N ARG A 198 0.97 6.89 -7.56
CA ARG A 198 1.13 6.57 -6.14
C ARG A 198 0.99 5.09 -5.85
N HIS A 199 -0.22 4.56 -5.94
CA HIS A 199 -0.54 3.16 -5.67
C HIS A 199 -1.27 2.53 -6.87
N LEU A 200 -1.06 1.24 -7.07
CA LEU A 200 -1.64 0.40 -8.10
C LEU A 200 -2.44 -0.72 -7.42
N ALA A 201 -3.67 -0.95 -7.89
CA ALA A 201 -4.46 -2.12 -7.54
C ALA A 201 -4.36 -3.14 -8.69
N VAL A 202 -3.99 -4.38 -8.37
CA VAL A 202 -3.86 -5.48 -9.33
C VAL A 202 -5.14 -6.31 -9.29
N HIS A 203 -5.85 -6.39 -10.42
CA HIS A 203 -7.10 -7.15 -10.49
C HIS A 203 -6.88 -8.66 -10.34
N PRO A 204 -7.83 -9.41 -9.73
CA PRO A 204 -7.68 -10.86 -9.52
C PRO A 204 -7.44 -11.68 -10.80
N ASN A 205 -7.90 -11.19 -11.96
CA ASN A 205 -7.65 -11.84 -13.26
C ASN A 205 -6.23 -11.65 -13.82
N ASN A 206 -5.39 -10.87 -13.13
CA ASN A 206 -4.02 -10.52 -13.52
C ASN A 206 -3.86 -9.81 -14.87
N ARG A 207 -4.93 -9.26 -15.43
CA ARG A 207 -4.92 -8.59 -16.74
C ARG A 207 -5.22 -7.11 -16.66
N TRP A 208 -5.78 -6.65 -15.54
CA TRP A 208 -6.19 -5.26 -15.35
C TRP A 208 -5.52 -4.68 -14.13
N LEU A 209 -4.98 -3.47 -14.27
CA LEU A 209 -4.37 -2.71 -13.18
C LEU A 209 -5.01 -1.33 -13.10
N TYR A 210 -5.17 -0.81 -11.89
CA TYR A 210 -5.76 0.50 -11.65
C TYR A 210 -4.81 1.37 -10.81
N LEU A 211 -4.25 2.40 -11.43
CA LEU A 211 -3.28 3.30 -10.84
C LEU A 211 -3.96 4.56 -10.33
N ILE A 212 -3.82 4.83 -9.04
CA ILE A 212 -4.23 6.12 -8.48
C ILE A 212 -3.06 7.11 -8.55
N ASN A 213 -3.36 8.29 -9.07
CA ASN A 213 -2.42 9.39 -9.28
C ASN A 213 -2.64 10.44 -8.19
N GLU A 214 -1.66 10.64 -7.31
CA GLU A 214 -1.78 11.43 -6.08
C GLU A 214 -2.19 12.87 -6.34
N LYS A 215 -1.48 13.56 -7.24
CA LYS A 215 -1.70 14.98 -7.54
C LYS A 215 -2.59 15.17 -8.76
N GLY A 216 -2.60 14.19 -9.67
CA GLY A 216 -3.51 14.17 -10.81
C GLY A 216 -4.96 13.93 -10.43
N ASN A 217 -5.25 13.47 -9.20
CA ASN A 217 -6.60 13.18 -8.70
C ASN A 217 -7.43 12.35 -9.70
N LYS A 218 -6.82 11.28 -10.21
CA LYS A 218 -7.42 10.38 -11.20
C LYS A 218 -6.98 8.95 -11.03
N MET A 219 -7.83 8.04 -11.49
CA MET A 219 -7.60 6.61 -11.60
C MET A 219 -7.31 6.27 -13.07
N THR A 220 -6.16 5.65 -13.35
CA THR A 220 -5.76 5.18 -14.68
C THR A 220 -5.90 3.66 -14.76
N PHE A 221 -6.70 3.17 -15.70
CA PHE A 221 -6.83 1.75 -16.00
C PHE A 221 -5.79 1.32 -17.04
N PHE A 222 -5.13 0.18 -16.80
CA PHE A 222 -4.20 -0.49 -17.69
C PHE A 222 -4.64 -1.92 -18.00
N GLU A 223 -4.40 -2.34 -19.23
CA GLU A 223 -4.28 -3.76 -19.57
C GLU A 223 -2.81 -4.20 -19.37
N PHE A 224 -2.64 -5.36 -18.76
CA PHE A 224 -1.36 -6.02 -18.54
C PHE A 224 -1.27 -7.30 -19.38
N ASP A 225 -0.32 -7.34 -20.31
CA ASP A 225 0.07 -8.55 -21.02
C ASP A 225 1.12 -9.28 -20.20
N TRP A 226 0.68 -10.25 -19.39
CA TRP A 226 1.54 -11.02 -18.48
C TRP A 226 2.54 -11.93 -19.21
N GLU A 227 2.28 -12.30 -20.46
CA GLU A 227 3.22 -13.11 -21.25
C GLU A 227 4.43 -12.27 -21.66
N LYS A 228 4.21 -11.00 -22.02
CA LYS A 228 5.27 -10.07 -22.45
C LYS A 228 5.79 -9.18 -21.33
N GLY A 229 5.05 -9.03 -20.23
CA GLY A 229 5.37 -8.10 -19.17
C GLY A 229 5.19 -6.63 -19.58
N THR A 230 4.10 -6.31 -20.31
CA THR A 230 3.86 -4.96 -20.87
C THR A 230 2.53 -4.35 -20.43
N LEU A 231 2.45 -3.01 -20.35
CA LEU A 231 1.30 -2.23 -19.93
C LEU A 231 0.74 -1.38 -21.07
N THR A 232 -0.58 -1.35 -21.18
CA THR A 232 -1.27 -0.40 -22.07
C THR A 232 -2.31 0.39 -21.30
N ALA A 233 -2.13 1.70 -21.17
CA ALA A 233 -3.12 2.59 -20.57
C ALA A 233 -4.38 2.68 -21.44
N ARG A 234 -5.56 2.55 -20.83
CA ARG A 234 -6.86 2.49 -21.53
C ARG A 234 -7.85 3.58 -21.14
N GLN A 235 -7.91 3.96 -19.86
CA GLN A 235 -8.89 4.93 -19.37
C GLN A 235 -8.31 5.78 -18.24
N ASN A 236 -8.76 7.03 -18.14
CA ASN A 236 -8.60 7.87 -16.96
C ASN A 236 -9.97 8.31 -16.46
N LEU A 237 -10.22 8.23 -15.15
CA LEU A 237 -11.39 8.83 -14.50
C LEU A 237 -11.01 9.66 -13.26
N PRO A 238 -11.69 10.78 -12.98
CA PRO A 238 -11.39 11.63 -11.81
C PRO A 238 -11.74 10.96 -10.48
N THR A 239 -10.85 11.07 -9.49
CA THR A 239 -11.11 10.64 -8.10
C THR A 239 -11.82 11.68 -7.25
N LEU A 240 -12.05 12.88 -7.80
CA LEU A 240 -12.81 13.96 -7.19
C LEU A 240 -14.04 14.31 -8.03
N PRO A 241 -15.13 14.82 -7.43
CA PRO A 241 -16.31 15.25 -8.18
C PRO A 241 -15.96 16.27 -9.27
N ALA A 242 -16.59 16.15 -10.44
CA ALA A 242 -16.37 17.08 -11.55
C ALA A 242 -16.73 18.54 -11.21
N THR A 243 -17.52 18.76 -10.16
CA THR A 243 -17.91 20.08 -9.65
C THR A 243 -16.99 20.64 -8.57
N TYR A 244 -15.98 19.88 -8.13
CA TYR A 244 -15.06 20.30 -7.07
C TYR A 244 -13.88 21.08 -7.66
N THR A 245 -13.59 22.25 -7.06
CA THR A 245 -12.56 23.19 -7.55
C THR A 245 -11.39 23.39 -6.57
N GLY A 246 -11.39 22.66 -5.44
CA GLY A 246 -10.34 22.76 -4.44
C GLY A 246 -9.19 21.77 -4.70
N GLU A 247 -8.24 21.74 -3.78
CA GLU A 247 -7.15 20.77 -3.81
C GLU A 247 -7.63 19.37 -3.41
N GLY A 248 -6.92 18.35 -3.89
CA GLY A 248 -7.05 16.98 -3.42
C GLY A 248 -5.74 16.24 -3.57
N GLN A 249 -5.56 15.22 -2.76
CA GLN A 249 -4.41 14.34 -2.83
C GLN A 249 -4.84 12.88 -2.71
N ALA A 250 -5.01 12.22 -3.85
CA ALA A 250 -5.38 10.82 -3.90
C ALA A 250 -4.35 9.93 -3.17
N SER A 251 -4.78 8.81 -2.58
CA SER A 251 -3.92 8.00 -1.71
C SER A 251 -3.99 6.50 -1.98
N ALA A 252 -5.05 5.83 -1.52
CA ALA A 252 -5.20 4.38 -1.65
C ALA A 252 -5.97 4.00 -2.91
N ALA A 253 -5.71 2.80 -3.44
CA ALA A 253 -6.50 2.15 -4.47
C ALA A 253 -6.64 0.67 -4.08
N VAL A 254 -7.87 0.19 -3.88
CA VAL A 254 -8.13 -1.20 -3.46
C VAL A 254 -9.33 -1.80 -4.18
N LEU A 255 -9.24 -3.07 -4.52
CA LEU A 255 -10.32 -3.84 -5.14
C LEU A 255 -11.01 -4.71 -4.09
N ASN A 256 -12.31 -4.93 -4.27
CA ASN A 256 -13.01 -5.97 -3.53
C ASN A 256 -12.61 -7.38 -4.02
N GLU A 257 -13.05 -8.42 -3.32
CA GLU A 257 -12.69 -9.83 -3.60
C GLU A 257 -12.97 -10.23 -5.05
N LYS A 258 -14.13 -9.83 -5.59
CA LYS A 258 -14.56 -10.16 -6.96
C LYS A 258 -13.85 -9.33 -8.03
N GLY A 259 -13.18 -8.24 -7.66
CA GLY A 259 -12.56 -7.30 -8.58
C GLY A 259 -13.55 -6.44 -9.38
N ASP A 260 -14.84 -6.46 -9.06
CA ASP A 260 -15.87 -5.69 -9.77
C ASP A 260 -16.11 -4.29 -9.19
N ILE A 261 -15.53 -4.01 -8.03
CA ILE A 261 -15.56 -2.70 -7.39
C ILE A 261 -14.14 -2.24 -7.05
N LEU A 262 -13.83 -0.98 -7.37
CA LEU A 262 -12.59 -0.30 -7.02
C LEU A 262 -12.88 0.90 -6.12
N ILE A 263 -12.15 0.99 -5.01
CA ILE A 263 -12.22 2.10 -4.06
C ILE A 263 -10.92 2.89 -4.13
N GLY A 264 -11.05 4.22 -4.24
CA GLY A 264 -9.94 5.16 -4.07
C GLY A 264 -10.16 6.05 -2.84
N SER A 265 -9.09 6.56 -2.22
CA SER A 265 -9.19 7.60 -1.18
C SER A 265 -8.56 8.92 -1.63
N ASN A 266 -9.07 10.05 -1.14
CA ASN A 266 -8.57 11.39 -1.38
C ASN A 266 -8.41 12.14 -0.05
N ARG A 267 -7.16 12.56 0.23
CA ARG A 267 -6.82 13.47 1.32
C ARG A 267 -7.10 14.91 0.91
N ILE A 268 -7.19 15.83 1.87
CA ILE A 268 -7.66 17.22 1.73
C ILE A 268 -9.15 17.31 1.43
N HIS A 269 -9.63 16.56 0.43
CA HIS A 269 -11.07 16.44 0.15
C HIS A 269 -11.78 15.50 1.13
N GLU A 270 -11.03 14.67 1.87
CA GLU A 270 -11.53 13.79 2.94
C GLU A 270 -12.65 12.85 2.50
N SER A 271 -12.41 12.19 1.37
CA SER A 271 -13.41 11.34 0.73
C SER A 271 -12.84 10.03 0.20
N LEU A 272 -13.75 9.10 -0.05
CA LEU A 272 -13.57 7.92 -0.87
C LEU A 272 -14.27 8.12 -2.21
N VAL A 273 -13.76 7.49 -3.26
CA VAL A 273 -14.41 7.36 -4.57
C VAL A 273 -14.67 5.89 -4.86
N LEU A 274 -15.82 5.59 -5.46
CA LEU A 274 -16.23 4.23 -5.81
C LEU A 274 -16.40 4.09 -7.32
N TYR A 275 -15.81 3.06 -7.90
CA TYR A 275 -16.00 2.69 -9.29
C TYR A 275 -16.52 1.26 -9.42
N ARG A 276 -17.38 1.03 -10.42
CA ARG A 276 -17.71 -0.30 -10.93
C ARG A 276 -16.82 -0.62 -12.12
N ILE A 277 -16.31 -1.84 -12.15
CA ILE A 277 -15.51 -2.36 -13.27
C ILE A 277 -16.40 -3.25 -14.15
N ASP A 278 -16.44 -2.95 -15.43
CA ASP A 278 -17.03 -3.85 -16.42
C ASP A 278 -16.17 -5.12 -16.53
N GLN A 279 -16.73 -6.25 -16.08
CA GLN A 279 -16.02 -7.54 -16.00
C GLN A 279 -15.74 -8.20 -17.35
N LYS A 280 -16.09 -7.56 -18.48
CA LYS A 280 -15.70 -8.02 -19.82
C LYS A 280 -14.55 -7.19 -20.38
N THR A 281 -14.45 -5.91 -20.00
CA THR A 281 -13.57 -4.95 -20.66
C THR A 281 -12.56 -4.28 -19.72
N GLY A 282 -12.74 -4.34 -18.40
CA GLY A 282 -11.92 -3.67 -17.40
C GLY A 282 -12.18 -2.17 -17.26
N TYR A 283 -13.05 -1.58 -18.09
CA TYR A 283 -13.37 -0.15 -17.98
C TYR A 283 -14.14 0.15 -16.70
N MET A 284 -13.82 1.28 -16.10
CA MET A 284 -14.45 1.79 -14.89
C MET A 284 -15.64 2.68 -15.22
N LYS A 285 -16.61 2.69 -14.31
CA LYS A 285 -17.68 3.68 -14.22
C LYS A 285 -17.76 4.18 -12.78
N GLU A 286 -17.73 5.49 -12.58
CA GLU A 286 -17.90 6.10 -11.26
C GLU A 286 -19.32 5.86 -10.73
N LEU A 287 -19.42 5.55 -9.44
CA LEU A 287 -20.68 5.26 -8.74
C LEU A 287 -21.01 6.30 -7.65
N GLY A 288 -20.00 6.98 -7.10
CA GLY A 288 -20.19 8.00 -6.10
C GLY A 288 -18.92 8.37 -5.35
N TYR A 289 -19.04 9.46 -4.58
CA TYR A 289 -18.07 9.93 -3.61
C TYR A 289 -18.69 9.90 -2.22
N TYR A 290 -17.92 9.47 -1.23
CA TYR A 290 -18.39 9.24 0.14
C TYR A 290 -17.42 9.90 1.13
N PRO A 291 -17.89 10.46 2.25
CA PRO A 291 -16.99 10.96 3.28
C PRO A 291 -16.15 9.82 3.87
N CYS A 292 -14.88 10.07 4.16
CA CYS A 292 -14.03 9.09 4.86
C CYS A 292 -14.27 9.05 6.38
N LEU A 293 -15.11 9.97 6.89
CA LEU A 293 -15.46 10.12 8.31
C LEU A 293 -14.26 10.35 9.23
N GLY A 294 -13.25 11.05 8.72
CA GLY A 294 -12.05 11.49 9.45
C GLY A 294 -11.24 12.46 8.60
N LEU A 295 -9.94 12.57 8.90
CA LEU A 295 -9.00 13.45 8.18
C LEU A 295 -7.78 12.66 7.71
N THR A 296 -7.34 12.94 6.48
CA THR A 296 -6.24 12.32 5.76
C THR A 296 -6.41 10.78 5.67
N PRO A 297 -7.35 10.25 4.86
CA PRO A 297 -7.56 8.80 4.64
C PRO A 297 -6.39 8.19 3.87
N ARG A 298 -5.29 7.98 4.60
CA ARG A 298 -3.97 7.64 4.05
C ARG A 298 -3.90 6.20 3.54
N PHE A 299 -4.67 5.31 4.17
CA PHE A 299 -4.65 3.89 3.88
C PHE A 299 -6.05 3.31 3.95
N VAL A 300 -6.34 2.40 3.01
CA VAL A 300 -7.59 1.66 2.95
C VAL A 300 -7.22 0.20 2.72
N THR A 301 -7.89 -0.71 3.42
CA THR A 301 -7.73 -2.15 3.18
C THR A 301 -9.01 -2.91 3.56
N PHE A 302 -9.22 -4.07 2.96
CA PHE A 302 -10.28 -5.00 3.35
C PHE A 302 -9.83 -5.88 4.53
N SER A 303 -10.78 -6.38 5.31
CA SER A 303 -10.53 -7.55 6.17
C SER A 303 -10.16 -8.76 5.30
N PRO A 304 -9.47 -9.79 5.85
CA PRO A 304 -9.09 -10.99 5.08
C PRO A 304 -10.28 -11.71 4.41
N ASP A 305 -11.46 -11.64 5.01
CA ASP A 305 -12.71 -12.22 4.52
C ASP A 305 -13.50 -11.28 3.58
N TYR A 306 -12.98 -10.09 3.28
CA TYR A 306 -13.61 -9.03 2.49
C TYR A 306 -14.99 -8.57 2.98
N SER A 307 -15.40 -8.96 4.20
CA SER A 307 -16.71 -8.62 4.75
C SER A 307 -16.80 -7.15 5.18
N ARG A 308 -15.66 -6.53 5.48
CA ARG A 308 -15.51 -5.12 5.89
C ARG A 308 -14.28 -4.52 5.19
N PHE A 309 -14.25 -3.20 5.13
CA PHE A 309 -13.03 -2.46 4.82
C PHE A 309 -12.83 -1.34 5.82
N TYR A 310 -11.57 -0.92 5.96
CA TYR A 310 -11.14 -0.01 7.00
C TYR A 310 -10.40 1.16 6.38
N VAL A 311 -10.67 2.36 6.87
CA VAL A 311 -10.05 3.60 6.43
C VAL A 311 -9.22 4.15 7.58
N ALA A 312 -7.90 4.16 7.44
CA ALA A 312 -6.99 4.77 8.39
C ALA A 312 -6.86 6.27 8.09
N ASN A 313 -7.42 7.09 8.96
CA ASN A 313 -7.43 8.54 8.87
C ASN A 313 -6.32 9.13 9.76
N GLU A 314 -5.19 9.44 9.13
CA GLU A 314 -3.92 9.85 9.76
C GLU A 314 -4.08 11.05 10.70
N ASP A 315 -4.75 12.11 10.26
CA ASP A 315 -4.78 13.37 11.02
C ASP A 315 -5.87 13.40 12.09
N SER A 316 -6.86 12.51 12.00
CA SER A 316 -7.95 12.41 12.98
C SER A 316 -7.76 11.31 14.03
N ASP A 317 -6.66 10.56 13.98
CA ASP A 317 -6.37 9.46 14.91
C ASP A 317 -7.47 8.39 14.97
N THR A 318 -8.00 8.02 13.81
CA THR A 318 -9.07 7.02 13.72
C THR A 318 -8.84 6.02 12.61
N ILE A 319 -9.31 4.80 12.84
CA ILE A 319 -9.66 3.85 11.78
C ILE A 319 -11.19 3.76 11.75
N VAL A 320 -11.79 4.00 10.60
CA VAL A 320 -13.25 3.88 10.39
C VAL A 320 -13.54 2.55 9.72
N GLU A 321 -14.47 1.77 10.29
CA GLU A 321 -14.95 0.53 9.68
C GLU A 321 -16.15 0.82 8.78
N MET A 322 -16.10 0.26 7.58
CA MET A 322 -17.11 0.42 6.54
C MET A 322 -17.49 -0.96 5.97
N LYS A 323 -18.67 -1.02 5.36
CA LYS A 323 -19.17 -2.17 4.61
C LYS A 323 -19.40 -1.76 3.15
N LEU A 324 -19.09 -2.68 2.24
CA LEU A 324 -19.40 -2.53 0.82
C LEU A 324 -20.63 -3.40 0.48
N ASP A 325 -21.68 -2.77 -0.03
CA ASP A 325 -22.72 -3.45 -0.81
C ASP A 325 -22.29 -3.41 -2.28
N SER A 326 -21.65 -4.48 -2.75
CA SER A 326 -21.13 -4.57 -4.13
C SER A 326 -22.22 -4.58 -5.19
N ASP A 327 -23.38 -5.17 -4.85
CA ASP A 327 -24.48 -5.37 -5.78
C ASP A 327 -25.10 -4.01 -6.11
N ARG A 328 -25.38 -3.21 -5.08
CA ARG A 328 -25.86 -1.83 -5.25
C ARG A 328 -24.74 -0.85 -5.58
N GLY A 329 -23.51 -1.18 -5.20
CA GLY A 329 -22.35 -0.31 -5.34
C GLY A 329 -22.42 0.87 -4.37
N LEU A 330 -22.64 0.57 -3.09
CA LEU A 330 -22.75 1.56 -2.02
C LEU A 330 -21.79 1.23 -0.89
N MET A 331 -21.27 2.27 -0.24
CA MET A 331 -20.48 2.15 0.99
C MET A 331 -21.31 2.59 2.19
N GLU A 332 -21.30 1.79 3.24
CA GLU A 332 -22.07 2.00 4.45
C GLU A 332 -21.14 2.06 5.66
N TYR A 333 -21.29 3.10 6.49
CA TYR A 333 -20.62 3.17 7.77
C TYR A 333 -21.26 2.18 8.74
N THR A 334 -20.43 1.39 9.43
CA THR A 334 -20.94 0.35 10.34
C THR A 334 -21.32 0.85 11.72
N GLY A 335 -21.03 2.11 12.04
CA GLY A 335 -21.15 2.64 13.40
C GLY A 335 -19.87 2.49 14.24
N ARG A 336 -18.80 1.90 13.69
CA ARG A 336 -17.56 1.61 14.43
C ARG A 336 -16.40 2.52 14.03
N ILE A 337 -15.79 3.13 15.05
CA ILE A 337 -14.54 3.88 14.96
C ILE A 337 -13.56 3.27 15.95
N ILE A 338 -12.35 2.98 15.49
CA ILE A 338 -11.25 2.49 16.32
C ILE A 338 -10.30 3.66 16.54
N PRO A 339 -10.19 4.20 17.78
CA PRO A 339 -9.23 5.25 18.09
C PRO A 339 -7.81 4.70 18.05
N THR A 340 -6.94 5.33 17.28
CA THR A 340 -5.51 4.99 17.25
C THR A 340 -4.74 6.15 16.66
N GLU A 341 -3.60 6.50 17.25
CA GLU A 341 -2.89 7.72 16.88
C GLU A 341 -2.18 7.60 15.53
N SER A 342 -2.44 8.56 14.65
CA SER A 342 -1.83 8.72 13.32
C SER A 342 -1.67 7.45 12.48
N PRO A 343 -2.74 6.65 12.27
CA PRO A 343 -2.65 5.36 11.60
C PRO A 343 -2.43 5.54 10.09
N VAL A 344 -1.49 4.79 9.53
CA VAL A 344 -1.14 4.88 8.10
C VAL A 344 -0.98 3.53 7.41
N CYS A 345 -1.11 2.42 8.14
CA CYS A 345 -1.11 1.08 7.59
C CYS A 345 -1.85 0.13 8.54
N ILE A 346 -2.58 -0.84 7.98
CA ILE A 346 -3.25 -1.90 8.70
C ILE A 346 -2.90 -3.22 8.02
N THR A 347 -2.31 -4.14 8.77
CA THR A 347 -1.97 -5.49 8.31
C THR A 347 -2.74 -6.50 9.14
N PHE A 348 -3.57 -7.32 8.52
CA PHE A 348 -4.30 -8.38 9.22
C PHE A 348 -3.52 -9.69 9.17
N SER A 349 -3.56 -10.48 10.26
CA SER A 349 -3.27 -11.91 10.16
C SER A 349 -4.39 -12.59 9.38
N ARG A 350 -4.08 -13.54 8.50
CA ARG A 350 -5.11 -14.39 7.89
C ARG A 350 -5.72 -15.28 8.97
N GLU A 351 -6.97 -15.66 8.79
CA GLU A 351 -7.53 -16.74 9.59
C GLU A 351 -6.80 -18.03 9.22
N VAL A 352 -6.25 -18.71 10.22
CA VAL A 352 -5.90 -20.13 10.09
C VAL A 352 -7.23 -20.84 9.85
N LYS A 353 -7.52 -21.20 8.60
CA LYS A 353 -8.61 -22.14 8.31
C LYS A 353 -8.25 -23.43 9.05
N ALA A 354 -9.03 -23.74 10.08
CA ALA A 354 -8.92 -24.98 10.85
C ALA A 354 -9.13 -26.21 9.96
#